data_AF-A0A924B1C1-F1
#
_entry.id   AF-A0A924B1C1-F1
#
_cell.length_a   1.000
_cell.length_b   1.000
_cell.length_c   1.000
_cell.angle_alpha   90.00
_cell.angle_beta   90.00
_cell.angle_gamma   90.00
#
_symmetry.space_group_name_H-M   'P 1'
#
loop_
_entity.id
_entity.type
_entity.pdbx_description
1 polymer ?
#
loop_
_entity_poly.entity_id
_entity_poly.type
_entity_poly.pdbx_seq_one_letter_code
_entity_poly.pdbx_strand_id
1 'polypeptide(L)'
;MLRKFQQQTFIQASFWISAATVGTIAIIYAQIINAVLKTYFSFFDTHPYVMTAATPILFVLATYLVVRFAPQAKGSGIPQVLEAISHTKHKDFNAGNNSLVSIRTALIKVFSSLIGFIAGASIGREGPTVQISASIFSWVGHKMKKFSVHIDPQSYLIAGGAAGVAAAFNTPLAGVTFALEEIADGVFSQFKQPVMFSIIIAGITAQAFVGDYLYFGHPTTIKPTLIVIPEALLIGVVCGLLGGLFARILAQKDFKFKFKHWAITAFVCGIICSLIALFSNGLSSGSGYEVVKQFMDNDQGQIPILFALEKFLSTIFSYFSGMAGGIFSPTLSIGAGIGYTVGSILTFINLKTCALIGMVAFFSAVVQAPLT
;
A
#
# COMPACT_ATOMS: atom_id res chain seq x y z
N MET A 1 -25.99 28.80 21.60
CA MET A 1 -26.01 27.32 21.68
C MET A 1 -26.28 26.69 20.31
N LEU A 2 -27.39 27.04 19.64
CA LEU A 2 -27.78 26.52 18.31
C LEU A 2 -26.69 26.64 17.21
N ARG A 3 -26.02 27.80 17.07
CA ARG A 3 -24.95 27.98 16.07
C ARG A 3 -23.73 27.07 16.31
N LYS A 4 -23.35 26.82 17.56
CA LYS A 4 -22.24 25.90 17.90
C LYS A 4 -22.62 24.45 17.59
N PHE A 5 -23.87 24.07 17.88
CA PHE A 5 -24.39 22.75 17.54
C PHE A 5 -24.44 22.53 16.03
N GLN A 6 -24.95 23.50 15.26
CA GLN A 6 -24.96 23.47 13.79
C GLN A 6 -23.55 23.41 13.18
N GLN A 7 -22.58 24.09 13.77
CA GLN A 7 -21.19 24.01 13.32
C GLN A 7 -20.59 22.63 13.58
N GLN A 8 -20.84 22.03 14.75
CA GLN A 8 -20.36 20.69 15.07
C GLN A 8 -20.98 19.62 14.17
N THR A 9 -22.29 19.69 13.90
CA THR A 9 -22.96 18.75 13.00
C THR A 9 -22.46 18.90 11.57
N PHE A 10 -22.20 20.12 11.09
CA PHE A 10 -21.65 20.34 9.75
C PHE A 10 -20.23 19.78 9.61
N ILE A 11 -19.40 19.92 10.65
CA ILE A 11 -18.06 19.30 10.68
C ILE A 11 -18.18 17.79 10.63
N GLN A 12 -18.99 17.17 11.50
CA GLN A 12 -19.18 15.71 11.51
C GLN A 12 -19.69 15.19 10.16
N ALA A 13 -20.70 15.86 9.58
CA ALA A 13 -21.21 15.51 8.25
C ALA A 13 -20.11 15.56 7.19
N SER A 14 -19.21 16.55 7.23
CA SER A 14 -18.10 16.63 6.28
C SER A 14 -17.12 15.46 6.40
N PHE A 15 -16.87 14.95 7.61
CA PHE A 15 -16.06 13.74 7.82
C PHE A 15 -16.75 12.51 7.22
N TRP A 16 -18.04 12.33 7.50
CA TRP A 16 -18.80 11.17 7.00
C TRP A 16 -18.92 11.16 5.47
N ILE A 17 -19.22 12.31 4.86
CA ILE A 17 -19.29 12.44 3.40
C ILE A 17 -17.92 12.18 2.78
N SER A 18 -16.85 12.71 3.37
CA SER A 18 -15.48 12.45 2.91
C SER A 18 -15.10 10.97 3.00
N ALA A 19 -15.47 10.30 4.10
CA ALA A 19 -15.22 8.89 4.33
C ALA A 19 -15.95 8.01 3.30
N ALA A 20 -17.23 8.26 3.05
CA ALA A 20 -18.00 7.53 2.04
C ALA A 20 -17.42 7.77 0.64
N THR A 21 -17.06 9.02 0.32
CA THR A 21 -16.44 9.37 -0.98
C THR A 21 -15.12 8.64 -1.18
N VAL A 22 -14.26 8.62 -0.15
CA VAL A 22 -12.99 7.90 -0.17
C VAL A 22 -13.19 6.40 -0.30
N GLY A 23 -14.14 5.81 0.43
CA GLY A 23 -14.48 4.39 0.31
C GLY A 23 -14.85 4.02 -1.12
N THR A 24 -15.73 4.81 -1.76
CA THR A 24 -16.12 4.60 -3.15
C THR A 24 -14.94 4.76 -4.11
N ILE A 25 -14.13 5.81 -3.98
CA ILE A 25 -12.96 6.06 -4.84
C ILE A 25 -11.93 4.94 -4.70
N ALA A 26 -11.66 4.47 -3.49
CA ALA A 26 -10.74 3.37 -3.23
C ALA A 26 -11.18 2.08 -3.92
N ILE A 27 -12.48 1.76 -3.89
CA ILE A 27 -13.03 0.59 -4.60
C ILE A 27 -12.94 0.75 -6.11
N ILE A 28 -13.34 1.89 -6.67
CA ILE A 28 -13.22 2.14 -8.12
C ILE A 28 -11.77 1.98 -8.56
N TYR A 29 -10.84 2.57 -7.81
CA TYR A 29 -9.41 2.47 -8.09
C TYR A 29 -8.91 1.02 -7.99
N ALA A 30 -9.34 0.26 -6.98
CA ALA A 30 -9.02 -1.16 -6.85
C ALA A 30 -9.56 -2.00 -8.01
N GLN A 31 -10.80 -1.77 -8.44
CA GLN A 31 -11.40 -2.48 -9.58
C GLN A 31 -10.68 -2.20 -10.89
N ILE A 32 -10.29 -0.94 -11.14
CA ILE A 32 -9.50 -0.57 -12.32
C ILE A 32 -8.14 -1.29 -12.29
N ILE A 33 -7.44 -1.29 -11.15
CA ILE A 33 -6.14 -1.97 -11.01
C ILE A 33 -6.28 -3.47 -11.22
N ASN A 34 -7.31 -4.11 -10.65
CA ASN A 34 -7.55 -5.53 -10.83
C ASN A 34 -7.83 -5.86 -12.31
N ALA A 35 -8.60 -5.02 -13.01
CA ALA A 35 -8.84 -5.19 -14.45
C ALA A 35 -7.55 -5.02 -15.27
N VAL A 36 -6.72 -4.03 -14.93
CA VAL A 36 -5.41 -3.78 -15.55
C VAL A 36 -4.48 -4.98 -15.32
N LEU A 37 -4.36 -5.47 -14.09
CA LEU A 37 -3.50 -6.61 -13.76
C LEU A 37 -3.95 -7.89 -14.47
N LYS A 38 -5.25 -8.18 -14.48
CA LYS A 38 -5.81 -9.31 -15.22
C LYS A 38 -5.46 -9.23 -16.72
N THR A 39 -5.55 -8.03 -17.30
CA THR A 39 -5.20 -7.80 -18.70
C THR A 39 -3.69 -7.96 -18.92
N TYR A 40 -2.87 -7.43 -18.01
CA TYR A 40 -1.41 -7.57 -18.04
C TYR A 40 -1.01 -9.05 -18.04
N PHE A 41 -1.50 -9.85 -17.08
CA PHE A 41 -1.15 -11.27 -16.99
C PHE A 41 -1.61 -12.05 -18.23
N SER A 42 -2.85 -11.84 -18.68
CA SER A 42 -3.35 -12.49 -19.90
C SER A 42 -2.52 -12.15 -21.15
N PHE A 43 -2.01 -10.92 -21.24
CA PHE A 43 -1.16 -10.51 -22.35
C PHE A 43 0.28 -11.00 -22.19
N PHE A 44 0.79 -11.06 -20.95
CA PHE A 44 2.11 -11.62 -20.65
C PHE A 44 2.19 -13.11 -21.00
N ASP A 45 1.13 -13.87 -20.72
CA ASP A 45 1.06 -15.31 -21.04
C ASP A 45 1.15 -15.59 -22.55
N THR A 46 0.61 -14.70 -23.38
CA THR A 46 0.56 -14.87 -24.84
C THR A 46 1.71 -14.16 -25.56
N HIS A 47 2.17 -13.03 -25.04
CA HIS A 47 3.17 -12.16 -25.67
C HIS A 47 4.23 -11.66 -24.66
N PRO A 48 4.97 -12.56 -23.99
CA PRO A 48 5.88 -12.19 -22.91
C PRO A 48 6.97 -11.23 -23.38
N TYR A 49 7.59 -11.47 -24.54
CA TYR A 49 8.66 -10.62 -25.09
C TYR A 49 8.20 -9.20 -25.45
N VAL A 50 6.93 -9.04 -25.86
CA VAL A 50 6.34 -7.71 -26.15
C VAL A 50 6.20 -6.93 -24.85
N MET A 51 5.69 -7.57 -23.79
CA MET A 51 5.60 -6.94 -22.46
C MET A 51 6.99 -6.61 -21.93
N THR A 52 7.97 -7.50 -22.08
CA THR A 52 9.35 -7.22 -21.67
C THR A 52 9.92 -5.99 -22.36
N ALA A 53 9.70 -5.83 -23.67
CA ALA A 53 10.16 -4.66 -24.41
C ALA A 53 9.39 -3.38 -24.02
N ALA A 54 8.11 -3.48 -23.68
CA ALA A 54 7.27 -2.34 -23.32
C ALA A 54 7.52 -1.83 -21.89
N THR A 55 7.78 -2.72 -20.92
CA THR A 55 7.94 -2.39 -19.50
C THR A 55 8.94 -1.25 -19.24
N PRO A 56 10.17 -1.23 -19.80
CA PRO A 56 11.11 -0.12 -19.61
C PRO A 56 10.57 1.24 -20.04
N ILE A 57 9.84 1.29 -21.15
CA ILE A 57 9.26 2.53 -21.69
C ILE A 57 8.14 3.02 -20.77
N LEU A 58 7.28 2.12 -20.31
CA LEU A 58 6.19 2.45 -19.40
C LEU A 58 6.70 2.87 -18.01
N PHE A 59 7.81 2.32 -17.53
CA PHE A 59 8.48 2.79 -16.31
C PHE A 59 8.93 4.25 -16.45
N VAL A 60 9.56 4.61 -17.59
CA VAL A 60 9.94 6.00 -17.87
C VAL A 60 8.72 6.91 -17.92
N LEU A 61 7.64 6.48 -18.57
CA LEU A 61 6.40 7.25 -18.66
C LEU A 61 5.74 7.47 -17.28
N ALA A 62 5.65 6.41 -16.47
CA ALA A 62 5.10 6.48 -15.11
C ALA A 62 5.92 7.43 -14.23
N THR A 63 7.25 7.38 -14.30
CA THR A 63 8.14 8.27 -13.56
C THR A 63 8.09 9.71 -14.10
N TYR A 64 7.97 9.89 -15.42
CA TYR A 64 7.84 11.21 -16.05
C TYR A 64 6.66 11.98 -15.47
N LEU A 65 5.50 11.33 -15.30
CA LEU A 65 4.33 11.96 -14.72
C LEU A 65 4.60 12.52 -13.31
N VAL A 66 5.28 11.73 -12.48
CA VAL A 66 5.65 12.12 -11.11
C VAL A 66 6.64 13.28 -11.13
N VAL A 67 7.77 13.14 -11.84
CA VAL A 67 8.84 14.13 -11.86
C VAL A 67 8.37 15.47 -12.43
N ARG A 68 7.55 15.44 -13.50
CA ARG A 68 7.14 16.66 -14.20
C ARG A 68 5.95 17.35 -13.53
N PHE A 69 4.97 16.59 -13.03
CA PHE A 69 3.70 17.16 -12.62
C PHE A 69 3.44 17.14 -11.11
N ALA A 70 3.94 16.16 -10.35
CA ALA A 70 3.77 16.13 -8.90
C ALA A 70 4.86 15.27 -8.22
N PRO A 71 6.04 15.85 -7.89
CA PRO A 71 7.14 15.10 -7.27
C PRO A 71 6.76 14.41 -5.96
N GLN A 72 5.79 14.96 -5.22
CA GLN A 72 5.27 14.38 -3.98
C GLN A 72 4.41 13.12 -4.18
N ALA A 73 4.07 12.76 -5.43
CA ALA A 73 3.42 11.50 -5.74
C ALA A 73 4.40 10.31 -5.77
N LYS A 74 5.72 10.54 -5.65
CA LYS A 74 6.74 9.48 -5.71
C LYS A 74 6.55 8.40 -4.63
N GLY A 75 6.74 7.14 -5.00
CA GLY A 75 6.79 6.00 -4.08
C GLY A 75 5.44 5.74 -3.40
N SER A 76 5.49 5.37 -2.11
CA SER A 76 4.33 4.85 -1.38
C SER A 76 3.19 5.87 -1.24
N GLY A 77 3.45 7.03 -0.64
CA GLY A 77 2.42 8.00 -0.27
C GLY A 77 2.19 8.10 1.23
N ILE A 78 2.39 7.01 1.98
CA ILE A 78 2.30 7.00 3.45
C ILE A 78 3.30 7.99 4.08
N PRO A 79 4.60 7.99 3.71
CA PRO A 79 5.55 8.94 4.30
C PRO A 79 5.15 10.40 4.09
N GLN A 80 4.59 10.74 2.93
CA GLN A 80 4.12 12.10 2.64
C GLN A 80 2.90 12.49 3.48
N VAL A 81 2.02 11.54 3.80
CA VAL A 81 0.89 11.77 4.72
C VAL A 81 1.39 11.96 6.15
N LEU A 82 2.32 11.14 6.61
CA LEU A 82 2.94 11.28 7.94
C LEU A 82 3.69 12.62 8.07
N GLU A 83 4.47 13.00 7.06
CA GLU A 83 5.15 14.30 7.00
C GLU A 83 4.13 15.45 7.03
N ALA A 84 3.04 15.35 6.25
CA ALA A 84 1.96 16.35 6.27
C ALA A 84 1.31 16.47 7.66
N ILE A 85 1.10 15.37 8.37
CA ILE A 85 0.58 15.35 9.75
C ILE A 85 1.59 15.99 10.70
N SER A 86 2.88 15.66 10.59
CA SER A 86 3.92 16.25 11.45
C SER A 86 3.97 17.78 11.33
N HIS A 87 3.82 18.32 10.11
CA HIS A 87 3.78 19.77 9.87
C HIS A 87 2.58 20.45 10.54
N THR A 88 1.45 19.75 10.75
CA THR A 88 0.31 20.33 11.50
C THR A 88 0.64 20.59 12.97
N LYS A 89 1.53 19.79 13.58
CA LYS A 89 1.94 19.94 14.98
C LYS A 89 2.80 21.20 15.20
N HIS A 90 3.55 21.64 14.18
CA HIS A 90 4.51 22.75 14.27
C HIS A 90 3.96 24.14 13.85
N LYS A 91 2.64 24.32 13.70
CA LYS A 91 1.96 25.58 13.29
C LYS A 91 2.31 26.15 11.90
N ASP A 92 3.26 25.58 11.16
CA ASP A 92 3.61 25.98 9.79
C ASP A 92 2.65 25.46 8.70
N PHE A 93 1.55 24.80 9.09
CA PHE A 93 0.67 24.11 8.16
C PHE A 93 -0.31 25.02 7.43
N ASN A 94 0.06 25.42 6.20
CA ASN A 94 -0.87 25.96 5.22
C ASN A 94 -1.50 24.84 4.38
N ALA A 95 -2.63 24.30 4.86
CA ALA A 95 -3.41 23.23 4.23
C ALA A 95 -3.66 23.42 2.72
N GLY A 96 -3.85 24.67 2.27
CA GLY A 96 -4.13 25.00 0.87
C GLY A 96 -2.91 24.91 -0.06
N ASN A 97 -1.70 24.91 0.47
CA ASN A 97 -0.45 24.90 -0.31
C ASN A 97 0.45 23.68 0.00
N ASN A 98 -0.06 22.70 0.75
CA ASN A 98 0.72 21.50 1.04
C ASN A 98 0.72 20.56 -0.18
N SER A 99 1.81 20.61 -0.95
CA SER A 99 2.01 19.73 -2.11
C SER A 99 2.06 18.23 -1.74
N LEU A 100 2.30 17.86 -0.48
CA LEU A 100 2.35 16.47 -0.02
C LEU A 100 1.02 15.74 -0.16
N VAL A 101 -0.10 16.46 0.04
CA VAL A 101 -1.47 15.92 0.10
C VAL A 101 -2.46 16.81 -0.66
N SER A 102 -2.13 17.11 -1.92
CA SER A 102 -2.96 17.92 -2.81
C SER A 102 -3.77 17.07 -3.79
N ILE A 103 -4.91 17.58 -4.27
CA ILE A 103 -5.71 16.91 -5.32
C ILE A 103 -4.88 16.67 -6.59
N ARG A 104 -3.98 17.61 -6.95
CA ARG A 104 -3.05 17.43 -8.06
C ARG A 104 -2.12 16.23 -7.83
N THR A 105 -1.57 16.10 -6.62
CA THR A 105 -0.73 14.97 -6.23
C THR A 105 -1.50 13.65 -6.31
N ALA A 106 -2.74 13.62 -5.80
CA ALA A 106 -3.62 12.46 -5.87
C ALA A 106 -3.91 12.02 -7.31
N LEU A 107 -4.21 12.96 -8.23
CA LEU A 107 -4.46 12.64 -9.63
C LEU A 107 -3.22 12.05 -10.32
N ILE A 108 -2.06 12.69 -10.15
CA ILE A 108 -0.80 12.18 -10.73
C ILE A 108 -0.44 10.82 -10.12
N LYS A 109 -0.73 10.60 -8.84
CA LYS A 109 -0.54 9.32 -8.16
C LYS A 109 -1.31 8.20 -8.88
N VAL A 110 -2.60 8.42 -9.14
CA VAL A 110 -3.48 7.46 -9.83
C VAL A 110 -2.95 7.15 -11.22
N PHE A 111 -2.63 8.16 -12.03
CA PHE A 111 -2.17 7.90 -13.40
C PHE A 111 -0.79 7.22 -13.44
N SER A 112 0.16 7.65 -12.60
CA SER A 112 1.48 7.03 -12.56
C SER A 112 1.42 5.58 -12.07
N SER A 113 0.62 5.28 -11.02
CA SER A 113 0.46 3.92 -10.53
C SER A 113 -0.24 3.01 -11.53
N LEU A 114 -1.28 3.51 -12.23
CA LEU A 114 -1.97 2.75 -13.28
C LEU A 114 -1.00 2.37 -14.40
N ILE A 115 -0.16 3.30 -14.87
CA ILE A 115 0.87 2.99 -15.86
C ILE A 115 1.87 1.98 -15.31
N GLY A 116 2.25 2.09 -14.03
CA GLY A 116 3.08 1.11 -13.34
C GLY A 116 2.46 -0.29 -13.36
N PHE A 117 1.17 -0.44 -13.06
CA PHE A 117 0.47 -1.71 -13.14
C PHE A 117 0.36 -2.25 -14.57
N ILE A 118 0.10 -1.39 -15.57
CA ILE A 118 0.14 -1.77 -16.99
C ILE A 118 1.53 -2.28 -17.38
N ALA A 119 2.59 -1.71 -16.80
CA ALA A 119 3.97 -2.14 -17.04
C ALA A 119 4.36 -3.44 -16.31
N GLY A 120 3.50 -3.96 -15.43
CA GLY A 120 3.82 -5.09 -14.55
C GLY A 120 4.71 -4.72 -13.36
N ALA A 121 4.83 -3.44 -13.00
CA ALA A 121 5.65 -3.03 -11.86
C ALA A 121 5.23 -3.75 -10.57
N SER A 122 6.20 -4.14 -9.75
CA SER A 122 5.93 -4.76 -8.45
C SER A 122 5.58 -3.71 -7.42
N ILE A 123 4.32 -3.27 -7.45
CA ILE A 123 3.77 -2.20 -6.61
C ILE A 123 2.41 -2.61 -6.04
N GLY A 124 2.06 -2.01 -4.90
CA GLY A 124 0.76 -2.11 -4.26
C GLY A 124 -0.07 -0.83 -4.44
N ARG A 125 -1.39 -0.95 -4.36
CA ARG A 125 -2.31 0.18 -4.50
C ARG A 125 -2.54 0.96 -3.19
N GLU A 126 -2.15 0.38 -2.06
CA GLU A 126 -2.58 0.82 -0.73
C GLU A 126 -1.93 2.13 -0.30
N GLY A 127 -0.62 2.28 -0.52
CA GLY A 127 0.07 3.56 -0.31
C GLY A 127 -0.56 4.70 -1.13
N PRO A 128 -0.78 4.53 -2.45
CA PRO A 128 -1.54 5.46 -3.26
C PRO A 128 -2.93 5.78 -2.69
N THR A 129 -3.71 4.77 -2.29
CA THR A 129 -5.03 4.96 -1.69
C THR A 129 -4.95 5.84 -0.44
N VAL A 130 -3.98 5.62 0.46
CA VAL A 130 -3.77 6.45 1.66
C VAL A 130 -3.51 7.91 1.30
N GLN A 131 -2.63 8.19 0.34
CA GLN A 131 -2.29 9.56 -0.04
C GLN A 131 -3.44 10.26 -0.79
N ILE A 132 -4.18 9.54 -1.63
CA ILE A 132 -5.37 10.04 -2.32
C ILE A 132 -6.43 10.44 -1.29
N SER A 133 -6.70 9.55 -0.33
CA SER A 133 -7.68 9.78 0.73
C SER A 133 -7.32 10.94 1.63
N ALA A 134 -6.07 11.02 2.08
CA ALA A 134 -5.56 12.16 2.85
C ALA A 134 -5.67 13.47 2.07
N SER A 135 -5.45 13.45 0.75
CA SER A 135 -5.58 14.64 -0.11
C SER A 135 -7.03 15.12 -0.22
N ILE A 136 -7.99 14.21 -0.33
CA ILE A 136 -9.43 14.52 -0.35
C ILE A 136 -9.84 15.12 0.99
N PHE A 137 -9.50 14.47 2.10
CA PHE A 137 -9.83 14.98 3.44
C PHE A 137 -9.17 16.33 3.73
N SER A 138 -7.91 16.52 3.34
CA SER A 138 -7.20 17.80 3.46
C SER A 138 -7.92 18.91 2.69
N TRP A 139 -8.35 18.62 1.45
CA TRP A 139 -9.10 19.56 0.62
C TRP A 139 -10.46 19.93 1.24
N VAL A 140 -11.22 18.94 1.73
CA VAL A 140 -12.49 19.19 2.44
C VAL A 140 -12.25 20.01 3.69
N GLY A 141 -11.29 19.63 4.55
CA GLY A 141 -10.93 20.37 5.75
C GLY A 141 -10.54 21.82 5.46
N HIS A 142 -9.82 22.07 4.36
CA HIS A 142 -9.50 23.43 3.92
C HIS A 142 -10.75 24.23 3.51
N LYS A 143 -11.69 23.63 2.77
CA LYS A 143 -12.97 24.28 2.42
C LYS A 143 -13.82 24.57 3.65
N MET A 144 -13.78 23.67 4.65
CA MET A 144 -14.52 23.80 5.90
C MET A 144 -14.06 24.97 6.78
N LYS A 145 -12.83 25.47 6.60
CA LYS A 145 -12.34 26.68 7.31
C LYS A 145 -13.19 27.93 7.05
N LYS A 146 -13.92 27.99 5.93
CA LYS A 146 -14.86 29.08 5.64
C LYS A 146 -16.09 29.07 6.54
N PHE A 147 -16.43 27.91 7.10
CA PHE A 147 -17.66 27.68 7.89
C PHE A 147 -17.38 27.61 9.40
N SER A 148 -16.16 27.27 9.81
CA SER A 148 -15.75 27.25 11.22
C SER A 148 -14.27 27.57 11.39
N VAL A 149 -13.96 28.39 12.40
CA VAL A 149 -12.59 28.74 12.79
C VAL A 149 -11.91 27.60 13.58
N HIS A 150 -12.70 26.65 14.12
CA HIS A 150 -12.22 25.56 14.98
C HIS A 150 -11.94 24.26 14.22
N ILE A 151 -11.66 24.33 12.92
CA ILE A 151 -11.28 23.16 12.12
C ILE A 151 -9.88 22.71 12.51
N ASP A 152 -9.75 21.45 12.91
CA ASP A 152 -8.49 20.78 13.19
C ASP A 152 -7.99 20.05 11.92
N PRO A 153 -7.01 20.59 11.18
CA PRO A 153 -6.52 19.97 9.95
C PRO A 153 -5.85 18.61 10.20
N GLN A 154 -5.26 18.42 11.38
CA GLN A 154 -4.63 17.16 11.75
C GLN A 154 -5.67 16.04 11.78
N SER A 155 -6.84 16.28 12.38
CA SER A 155 -7.94 15.31 12.41
C SER A 155 -8.39 14.89 11.01
N TYR A 156 -8.45 15.80 10.04
CA TYR A 156 -8.80 15.45 8.65
C TYR A 156 -7.71 14.58 8.00
N LEU A 157 -6.43 14.92 8.18
CA LEU A 157 -5.33 14.12 7.62
C LEU A 157 -5.28 12.71 8.22
N ILE A 158 -5.39 12.59 9.54
CA ILE A 158 -5.43 11.29 10.24
C ILE A 158 -6.63 10.49 9.76
N ALA A 159 -7.83 11.09 9.73
CA ALA A 159 -9.04 10.43 9.25
C ALA A 159 -8.90 9.97 7.79
N GLY A 160 -8.36 10.80 6.90
CA GLY A 160 -8.18 10.46 5.50
C GLY A 160 -7.15 9.36 5.28
N GLY A 161 -6.00 9.42 5.96
CA GLY A 161 -4.99 8.36 5.87
C GLY A 161 -5.52 7.02 6.36
N ALA A 162 -6.16 7.02 7.53
CA ALA A 162 -6.75 5.83 8.16
C ALA A 162 -7.92 5.23 7.36
N ALA A 163 -8.84 6.08 6.89
CA ALA A 163 -9.94 5.69 6.02
C ALA A 163 -9.43 5.10 4.70
N GLY A 164 -8.34 5.64 4.17
CA GLY A 164 -7.65 5.10 3.00
C GLY A 164 -7.17 3.67 3.21
N VAL A 165 -6.54 3.34 4.34
CA VAL A 165 -6.11 1.98 4.69
C VAL A 165 -7.31 1.04 4.87
N ALA A 166 -8.33 1.48 5.61
CA ALA A 166 -9.53 0.66 5.83
C ALA A 166 -10.21 0.28 4.51
N ALA A 167 -10.39 1.24 3.60
CA ALA A 167 -11.00 1.00 2.30
C ALA A 167 -10.09 0.19 1.37
N ALA A 168 -8.77 0.41 1.45
CA ALA A 168 -7.77 -0.33 0.69
C ALA A 168 -7.84 -1.84 0.96
N PHE A 169 -7.84 -2.24 2.23
CA PHE A 169 -7.79 -3.65 2.63
C PHE A 169 -9.14 -4.29 2.90
N ASN A 170 -10.25 -3.57 2.66
CA ASN A 170 -11.58 -4.02 3.02
C ASN A 170 -11.71 -4.38 4.53
N THR A 171 -10.86 -3.78 5.37
CA THR A 171 -10.65 -4.18 6.76
C THR A 171 -10.70 -2.95 7.68
N PRO A 172 -11.88 -2.59 8.22
CA PRO A 172 -12.03 -1.43 9.09
C PRO A 172 -11.12 -1.50 10.33
N LEU A 173 -10.97 -2.68 10.92
CA LEU A 173 -10.17 -2.87 12.13
C LEU A 173 -8.67 -2.61 11.89
N ALA A 174 -8.12 -3.09 10.77
CA ALA A 174 -6.74 -2.80 10.35
C ALA A 174 -6.53 -1.30 10.10
N GLY A 175 -7.54 -0.60 9.58
CA GLY A 175 -7.49 0.86 9.47
C GLY A 175 -7.45 1.58 10.82
N VAL A 176 -8.11 1.03 11.85
CA VAL A 176 -8.06 1.57 13.22
C VAL A 176 -6.69 1.31 13.86
N THR A 177 -6.17 0.08 13.79
CA THR A 177 -4.87 -0.28 14.37
C THR A 177 -3.73 0.45 13.68
N PHE A 178 -3.73 0.52 12.34
CA PHE A 178 -2.75 1.30 11.57
C PHE A 178 -2.77 2.78 11.95
N ALA A 179 -3.96 3.34 12.13
CA ALA A 179 -4.04 4.73 12.50
C ALA A 179 -3.56 4.99 13.94
N LEU A 180 -3.72 4.03 14.85
CA LEU A 180 -3.19 4.10 16.21
C LEU A 180 -1.67 3.97 16.24
N GLU A 181 -1.15 2.97 15.54
CA GLU A 181 0.26 2.57 15.60
C GLU A 181 1.14 3.45 14.69
N GLU A 182 0.80 3.56 13.41
CA GLU A 182 1.63 4.22 12.41
C GLU A 182 1.31 5.72 12.25
N ILE A 183 0.03 6.11 12.27
CA ILE A 183 -0.35 7.51 11.97
C ILE A 183 -0.31 8.40 13.24
N ALA A 184 -0.73 7.87 14.38
CA ALA A 184 -0.83 8.62 15.63
C ALA A 184 0.37 8.45 16.57
N ASP A 185 1.41 7.72 16.17
CA ASP A 185 2.58 7.36 16.99
C ASP A 185 2.18 6.80 18.38
N GLY A 186 1.11 5.99 18.44
CA GLY A 186 0.59 5.42 19.70
C GLY A 186 -0.16 6.40 20.61
N VAL A 187 -0.43 7.64 20.17
CA VAL A 187 -1.12 8.65 20.98
C VAL A 187 -2.64 8.57 20.82
N PHE A 188 -3.30 7.83 21.71
CA PHE A 188 -4.76 7.66 21.74
C PHE A 188 -5.56 8.97 21.78
N SER A 189 -5.03 10.06 22.33
CA SER A 189 -5.73 11.35 22.39
C SER A 189 -5.97 11.99 21.02
N GLN A 190 -5.31 11.49 19.96
CA GLN A 190 -5.54 11.92 18.58
C GLN A 190 -6.75 11.24 17.93
N PHE A 191 -7.27 10.15 18.51
CA PHE A 191 -8.47 9.44 18.05
C PHE A 191 -9.74 10.10 18.56
N LYS A 192 -10.06 11.24 17.94
CA LYS A 192 -11.37 11.88 18.14
C LYS A 192 -12.45 11.02 17.47
N GLN A 193 -13.65 11.06 18.05
CA GLN A 193 -14.83 10.35 17.55
C GLN A 193 -15.04 10.48 16.01
N PRO A 194 -14.85 11.66 15.36
CA PRO A 194 -15.00 11.78 13.90
C PRO A 194 -13.97 10.97 13.09
N VAL A 195 -12.76 10.78 13.60
CA VAL A 195 -11.70 9.97 12.95
C VAL A 195 -12.15 8.51 12.94
N MET A 196 -12.55 7.98 14.09
CA MET A 196 -13.01 6.60 14.23
C MET A 196 -14.21 6.30 13.32
N PHE A 197 -15.22 7.18 13.31
CA PHE A 197 -16.37 7.01 12.40
C PHE A 197 -15.98 7.10 10.92
N SER A 198 -14.99 7.91 10.56
CA SER A 198 -14.52 7.99 9.17
C SER A 198 -13.91 6.66 8.70
N ILE A 199 -13.13 6.01 9.57
CA ILE A 199 -12.53 4.69 9.28
C ILE A 199 -13.62 3.64 9.09
N ILE A 200 -14.59 3.59 10.01
CA ILE A 200 -15.72 2.66 9.95
C ILE A 200 -16.56 2.90 8.70
N ILE A 201 -16.94 4.14 8.41
CA ILE A 201 -17.76 4.48 7.24
C ILE A 201 -17.03 4.14 5.95
N ALA A 202 -15.74 4.47 5.81
CA ALA A 202 -14.98 4.15 4.62
C ALA A 202 -14.88 2.63 4.40
N GLY A 203 -14.62 1.87 5.46
CA GLY A 203 -14.57 0.41 5.40
C GLY A 203 -15.93 -0.24 5.10
N ILE A 204 -17.02 0.21 5.73
CA ILE A 204 -18.38 -0.27 5.43
C ILE A 204 -18.79 0.10 4.00
N THR A 205 -18.43 1.30 3.54
CA THR A 205 -18.71 1.70 2.15
C THR A 205 -17.99 0.77 1.19
N ALA A 206 -16.72 0.45 1.45
CA ALA A 206 -15.98 -0.53 0.66
C ALA A 206 -16.69 -1.89 0.65
N GLN A 207 -17.03 -2.43 1.81
CA GLN A 207 -17.74 -3.72 1.94
C GLN A 207 -19.12 -3.71 1.27
N ALA A 208 -19.83 -2.58 1.27
CA ALA A 208 -21.13 -2.47 0.60
C ALA A 208 -21.03 -2.65 -0.92
N PHE A 209 -19.90 -2.29 -1.54
CA PHE A 209 -19.69 -2.44 -2.98
C PHE A 209 -19.15 -3.82 -3.38
N VAL A 210 -18.26 -4.42 -2.57
CA VAL A 210 -17.49 -5.62 -2.96
C VAL A 210 -17.64 -6.80 -2.00
N GLY A 211 -18.46 -6.68 -0.97
CA GLY A 211 -18.65 -7.70 0.07
C GLY A 211 -17.53 -7.75 1.10
N ASP A 212 -17.64 -8.66 2.06
CA ASP A 212 -16.72 -8.91 3.16
C ASP A 212 -15.63 -9.95 2.82
N TYR A 213 -15.06 -9.88 1.61
CA TYR A 213 -14.06 -10.84 1.16
C TYR A 213 -12.71 -10.68 1.88
N LEU A 214 -12.03 -11.80 2.10
CA LEU A 214 -10.63 -11.83 2.53
C LEU A 214 -9.73 -11.58 1.33
N TYR A 215 -8.92 -10.52 1.38
CA TYR A 215 -8.01 -10.17 0.30
C TYR A 215 -7.13 -11.39 -0.04
N PHE A 216 -6.29 -11.85 0.88
CA PHE A 216 -5.37 -12.96 0.61
C PHE A 216 -6.00 -14.37 0.57
N GLY A 217 -7.32 -14.49 0.45
CA GLY A 217 -8.02 -15.77 0.34
C GLY A 217 -8.36 -16.42 1.69
N HIS A 218 -8.86 -17.65 1.63
CA HIS A 218 -9.41 -18.40 2.76
C HIS A 218 -8.50 -19.58 3.13
N PRO A 219 -7.51 -19.36 4.02
CA PRO A 219 -6.55 -20.41 4.35
C PRO A 219 -7.21 -21.52 5.18
N THR A 220 -7.27 -22.72 4.63
CA THR A 220 -7.61 -23.95 5.35
C THR A 220 -6.41 -24.42 6.18
N THR A 221 -6.27 -23.88 7.40
CA THR A 221 -5.18 -24.26 8.32
C THR A 221 -5.62 -25.33 9.30
N ILE A 222 -4.72 -26.26 9.61
CA ILE A 222 -4.88 -27.16 10.75
C ILE A 222 -4.77 -26.34 12.04
N LYS A 223 -5.54 -26.72 13.07
CA LYS A 223 -5.47 -26.09 14.38
C LYS A 223 -4.00 -26.08 14.86
N PRO A 224 -3.42 -24.91 15.18
CA PRO A 224 -2.02 -24.84 15.56
C PRO A 224 -1.79 -25.61 16.86
N THR A 225 -0.72 -26.40 16.88
CA THR A 225 -0.18 -27.03 18.09
C THR A 225 1.00 -26.19 18.60
N LEU A 226 1.56 -26.55 19.76
CA LEU A 226 2.69 -25.82 20.35
C LEU A 226 3.94 -25.77 19.45
N ILE A 227 4.04 -26.66 18.44
CA ILE A 227 5.14 -26.65 17.47
C ILE A 227 5.17 -25.38 16.61
N VAL A 228 4.03 -24.69 16.47
CA VAL A 228 3.96 -23.44 15.71
C VAL A 228 4.81 -22.34 16.34
N ILE A 229 5.08 -22.41 17.65
CA ILE A 229 5.84 -21.38 18.37
C ILE A 229 7.30 -21.32 17.89
N PRO A 230 8.08 -22.42 17.93
CA PRO A 230 9.44 -22.40 17.38
C PRO A 230 9.48 -22.16 15.87
N GLU A 231 8.50 -22.67 15.10
CA GLU A 231 8.36 -22.37 13.67
C GLU A 231 8.17 -20.86 13.43
N ALA A 232 7.28 -20.23 14.20
CA ALA A 232 7.02 -18.79 14.12
C ALA A 232 8.21 -17.95 14.55
N LEU A 233 8.93 -18.35 15.60
CA LEU A 233 10.16 -17.67 16.02
C LEU A 233 11.22 -17.69 14.92
N LEU A 234 11.41 -18.85 14.27
CA LEU A 234 12.37 -18.97 13.18
C LEU A 234 11.98 -18.12 11.97
N ILE A 235 10.73 -18.23 11.51
CA ILE A 235 10.20 -17.43 10.40
C ILE A 235 10.29 -15.94 10.76
N GLY A 236 9.98 -15.58 12.00
CA GLY A 236 10.06 -14.21 12.53
C GLY A 236 11.47 -13.65 12.48
N VAL A 237 12.49 -14.41 12.87
CA VAL A 237 13.90 -13.98 12.78
C VAL A 237 14.31 -13.78 11.33
N VAL A 238 13.99 -14.72 10.44
CA VAL A 238 14.33 -14.62 9.01
C VAL A 238 13.64 -13.41 8.37
N CYS A 239 12.34 -13.24 8.60
CA CYS A 239 11.57 -12.10 8.10
C CYS A 239 12.04 -10.78 8.71
N GLY A 240 12.42 -10.77 9.98
CA GLY A 240 12.99 -9.61 10.68
C GLY A 240 14.28 -9.11 10.04
N LEU A 241 15.22 -10.02 9.80
CA LEU A 241 16.50 -9.71 9.16
C LEU A 241 16.32 -9.22 7.72
N LEU A 242 15.53 -9.96 6.92
CA LEU A 242 15.31 -9.62 5.51
C LEU A 242 14.44 -8.36 5.35
N GLY A 243 13.44 -8.16 6.22
CA GLY A 243 12.60 -6.97 6.23
C GLY A 243 13.38 -5.72 6.65
N GLY A 244 14.23 -5.82 7.68
CA GLY A 244 15.13 -4.74 8.08
C GLY A 244 16.14 -4.39 6.97
N LEU A 245 16.69 -5.40 6.27
CA LEU A 245 17.53 -5.19 5.09
C LEU A 245 16.76 -4.48 3.98
N PHE A 246 15.54 -4.93 3.68
CA PHE A 246 14.66 -4.32 2.67
C PHE A 246 14.39 -2.84 2.97
N ALA A 247 13.97 -2.53 4.19
CA ALA A 247 13.72 -1.17 4.63
C ALA A 247 14.99 -0.29 4.53
N ARG A 248 16.14 -0.82 4.94
CA ARG A 248 17.44 -0.12 4.82
C ARG A 248 17.81 0.18 3.38
N ILE A 249 17.63 -0.77 2.46
CA ILE A 249 17.89 -0.58 1.03
C ILE A 249 16.99 0.52 0.46
N LEU A 250 15.69 0.50 0.78
CA LEU A 250 14.75 1.52 0.28
C LEU A 250 15.04 2.92 0.84
N ALA A 251 15.51 3.01 2.09
CA ALA A 251 15.83 4.27 2.76
C ALA A 251 17.15 4.89 2.27
N GLN A 252 18.12 4.05 1.87
CA GLN A 252 19.45 4.54 1.44
C GLN A 252 19.37 5.33 0.13
N LYS A 253 19.82 6.59 0.17
CA LYS A 253 19.90 7.44 -1.02
C LYS A 253 21.04 7.00 -1.96
N ASP A 254 22.10 6.40 -1.43
CA ASP A 254 23.30 6.00 -2.19
C ASP A 254 23.15 4.68 -2.95
N PHE A 255 22.18 3.84 -2.58
CA PHE A 255 21.87 2.60 -3.29
C PHE A 255 21.04 2.85 -4.56
N LYS A 256 20.57 4.08 -4.75
CA LYS A 256 19.99 4.51 -6.03
C LYS A 256 21.11 4.59 -7.05
N PHE A 257 20.86 4.06 -8.24
CA PHE A 257 21.81 4.16 -9.34
C PHE A 257 22.36 5.60 -9.44
N LYS A 258 23.70 5.73 -9.52
CA LYS A 258 24.40 7.03 -9.66
C LYS A 258 24.14 7.72 -11.01
N PHE A 259 23.16 7.25 -11.79
CA PHE A 259 22.77 7.92 -13.02
C PHE A 259 22.26 9.32 -12.68
N LYS A 260 22.86 10.34 -13.30
CA LYS A 260 22.44 11.74 -13.11
C LYS A 260 21.01 12.00 -13.61
N HIS A 261 20.49 11.17 -14.52
CA HIS A 261 19.20 11.41 -15.17
C HIS A 261 18.13 10.39 -14.75
N TRP A 262 17.01 10.88 -14.22
CA TRP A 262 15.89 10.08 -13.70
C TRP A 262 15.33 9.08 -14.73
N ALA A 263 15.27 9.47 -16.01
CA ALA A 263 14.75 8.61 -17.07
C ALA A 263 15.62 7.37 -17.30
N ILE A 264 16.95 7.49 -17.19
CA ILE A 264 17.86 6.34 -17.33
C ILE A 264 17.65 5.38 -16.17
N THR A 265 17.54 5.91 -14.94
CA THR A 265 17.24 5.10 -13.76
C THR A 265 15.92 4.35 -13.92
N ALA A 266 14.85 5.03 -14.34
CA ALA A 266 13.55 4.39 -14.57
C ALA A 266 13.60 3.32 -15.66
N PHE A 267 14.29 3.59 -16.77
CA PHE A 267 14.46 2.64 -17.87
C PHE A 267 15.22 1.38 -17.43
N VAL A 268 16.35 1.54 -16.73
CA VAL A 268 17.15 0.41 -16.21
C VAL A 268 16.36 -0.39 -15.18
N CYS A 269 15.65 0.27 -14.27
CA CYS A 269 14.75 -0.42 -13.34
C CYS A 269 13.68 -1.23 -14.08
N GLY A 270 13.10 -0.69 -15.15
CA GLY A 270 12.14 -1.40 -15.98
C GLY A 270 12.75 -2.60 -16.71
N ILE A 271 13.99 -2.50 -17.21
CA ILE A 271 14.71 -3.65 -17.78
C ILE A 271 14.85 -4.75 -16.73
N ILE A 272 15.35 -4.41 -15.54
CA ILE A 272 15.59 -5.39 -14.48
C ILE A 272 14.27 -6.06 -14.06
N CYS A 273 13.21 -5.28 -13.80
CA CYS A 273 11.90 -5.83 -13.46
C CYS A 273 11.34 -6.72 -14.59
N SER A 274 11.52 -6.33 -15.86
CA SER A 274 11.03 -7.12 -17.00
C SER A 274 11.77 -8.44 -17.19
N LEU A 275 13.08 -8.48 -16.88
CA LEU A 275 13.87 -9.71 -16.90
C LEU A 275 13.47 -10.64 -15.76
N ILE A 276 13.29 -10.11 -14.54
CA ILE A 276 12.79 -10.89 -13.41
C ILE A 276 11.39 -11.44 -13.73
N ALA A 277 10.52 -10.64 -14.33
CA ALA A 277 9.21 -11.09 -14.80
C ALA A 277 9.33 -12.23 -15.81
N LEU A 278 10.24 -12.17 -16.78
CA LEU A 278 10.48 -13.28 -17.71
C LEU A 278 10.92 -14.57 -17.01
N PHE A 279 11.89 -14.50 -16.10
CA PHE A 279 12.37 -15.70 -15.38
C PHE A 279 11.32 -16.30 -14.43
N SER A 280 10.45 -15.44 -13.88
CA SER A 280 9.38 -15.84 -12.97
C SER A 280 8.06 -16.18 -13.67
N ASN A 281 8.02 -16.23 -15.01
CA ASN A 281 6.78 -16.37 -15.79
C ASN A 281 5.68 -15.38 -15.38
N GLY A 282 6.07 -14.13 -15.13
CA GLY A 282 5.19 -13.02 -14.76
C GLY A 282 4.86 -12.95 -13.27
N LEU A 283 5.12 -13.98 -12.47
CA LEU A 283 4.67 -14.06 -11.06
C LEU A 283 5.26 -12.95 -10.16
N SER A 284 6.43 -12.43 -10.51
CA SER A 284 7.05 -11.30 -9.79
C SER A 284 6.40 -9.94 -10.08
N SER A 285 5.54 -9.82 -11.09
CA SER A 285 4.85 -8.59 -11.47
C SER A 285 3.65 -8.27 -10.57
N GLY A 286 3.17 -7.02 -10.60
CA GLY A 286 1.98 -6.59 -9.86
C GLY A 286 2.17 -6.62 -8.34
N SER A 287 1.09 -6.77 -7.57
CA SER A 287 1.19 -6.73 -6.10
C SER A 287 1.73 -8.03 -5.47
N GLY A 288 1.75 -9.15 -6.20
CA GLY A 288 2.03 -10.49 -5.67
C GLY A 288 0.82 -11.15 -4.99
N TYR A 289 -0.29 -10.42 -4.95
CA TYR A 289 -1.55 -10.84 -4.37
C TYR A 289 -2.10 -12.13 -4.99
N GLU A 290 -2.14 -12.26 -6.32
CA GLU A 290 -2.76 -13.43 -6.95
C GLU A 290 -2.05 -14.72 -6.56
N VAL A 291 -0.71 -14.70 -6.48
CA VAL A 291 0.10 -15.87 -6.11
C VAL A 291 -0.24 -16.34 -4.70
N VAL A 292 -0.28 -15.42 -3.74
CA VAL A 292 -0.59 -15.75 -2.35
C VAL A 292 -2.04 -16.18 -2.21
N LYS A 293 -2.97 -15.49 -2.88
CA LYS A 293 -4.40 -15.86 -2.84
C LYS A 293 -4.64 -17.25 -3.43
N GLN A 294 -4.07 -17.55 -4.59
CA GLN A 294 -4.18 -18.88 -5.21
C GLN A 294 -3.66 -19.97 -4.29
N PHE A 295 -2.56 -19.71 -3.58
CA PHE A 295 -2.03 -20.62 -2.57
C PHE A 295 -2.96 -20.81 -1.37
N MET A 296 -3.60 -19.74 -0.87
CA MET A 296 -4.51 -19.85 0.27
C MET A 296 -5.81 -20.57 -0.09
N ASP A 297 -6.39 -20.26 -1.26
CA ASP A 297 -7.68 -20.80 -1.71
C ASP A 297 -7.59 -22.24 -2.24
N ASN A 298 -6.41 -22.68 -2.71
CA ASN A 298 -6.21 -24.03 -3.23
C ASN A 298 -5.46 -24.92 -2.23
N ASP A 299 -6.06 -26.03 -1.80
CA ASP A 299 -5.41 -26.98 -0.88
C ASP A 299 -4.13 -27.60 -1.45
N GLN A 300 -4.02 -27.71 -2.78
CA GLN A 300 -2.82 -28.17 -3.48
C GLN A 300 -1.97 -27.02 -4.04
N GLY A 301 -2.31 -25.78 -3.69
CA GLY A 301 -1.57 -24.60 -4.12
C GLY A 301 -0.12 -24.65 -3.64
N GLN A 302 0.79 -24.12 -4.44
CA GLN A 302 2.20 -23.99 -4.10
C GLN A 302 2.70 -22.59 -4.49
N ILE A 303 3.67 -22.07 -3.74
CA ILE A 303 4.38 -20.85 -4.08
C ILE A 303 5.76 -21.27 -4.62
N PRO A 304 6.22 -20.75 -5.77
CA PRO A 304 7.57 -21.05 -6.24
C PRO A 304 8.62 -20.63 -5.21
N ILE A 305 9.63 -21.48 -4.98
CA ILE A 305 10.67 -21.27 -3.96
C ILE A 305 11.40 -19.92 -4.13
N LEU A 306 11.62 -19.51 -5.38
CA LEU A 306 12.30 -18.25 -5.72
C LEU A 306 11.39 -17.02 -5.69
N PHE A 307 10.07 -17.19 -5.56
CA PHE A 307 9.09 -16.10 -5.61
C PHE A 307 9.43 -14.96 -4.65
N ALA A 308 9.79 -15.30 -3.41
CA ALA A 308 10.15 -14.30 -2.40
C ALA A 308 11.32 -13.41 -2.85
N LEU A 309 12.38 -14.02 -3.41
CA LEU A 309 13.58 -13.31 -3.86
C LEU A 309 13.27 -12.45 -5.10
N GLU A 310 12.56 -13.02 -6.07
CA GLU A 310 12.16 -12.31 -7.29
C GLU A 310 11.27 -11.11 -6.96
N LYS A 311 10.30 -11.29 -6.07
CA LYS A 311 9.39 -10.24 -5.61
C LYS A 311 10.12 -9.17 -4.80
N PHE A 312 11.06 -9.57 -3.94
CA PHE A 312 11.92 -8.67 -3.18
C PHE A 312 12.70 -7.73 -4.12
N LEU A 313 13.39 -8.29 -5.12
CA LEU A 313 14.16 -7.52 -6.09
C LEU A 313 13.28 -6.66 -6.98
N SER A 314 12.21 -7.23 -7.55
CA SER A 314 11.27 -6.50 -8.42
C SER A 314 10.65 -5.30 -7.70
N THR A 315 10.32 -5.43 -6.42
CA THR A 315 9.76 -4.32 -5.61
C THR A 315 10.79 -3.22 -5.36
N ILE A 316 12.05 -3.57 -5.07
CA ILE A 316 13.14 -2.60 -4.90
C ILE A 316 13.33 -1.77 -6.18
N PHE A 317 13.47 -2.43 -7.34
CA PHE A 317 13.70 -1.73 -8.59
C PHE A 317 12.47 -0.93 -9.05
N SER A 318 11.26 -1.44 -8.81
CA SER A 318 10.02 -0.69 -9.03
C SER A 318 9.98 0.58 -8.18
N TYR A 319 10.38 0.51 -6.91
CA TYR A 319 10.46 1.68 -6.03
C TYR A 319 11.54 2.69 -6.46
N PHE A 320 12.73 2.21 -6.84
CA PHE A 320 13.84 3.07 -7.27
C PHE A 320 13.61 3.81 -8.58
N SER A 321 12.73 3.30 -9.45
CA SER A 321 12.31 3.99 -10.67
C SER A 321 11.74 5.39 -10.38
N GLY A 322 11.17 5.60 -9.19
CA GLY A 322 10.55 6.85 -8.77
C GLY A 322 9.12 7.09 -9.25
N MET A 323 8.47 6.06 -9.82
CA MET A 323 7.03 6.10 -10.09
C MET A 323 6.20 6.11 -8.79
N ALA A 324 4.89 6.32 -8.93
CA ALA A 324 3.93 6.16 -7.84
C ALA A 324 3.61 4.68 -7.63
N GLY A 325 3.69 4.19 -6.39
CA GLY A 325 3.39 2.81 -6.05
C GLY A 325 3.65 2.49 -4.59
N GLY A 326 2.70 1.80 -3.95
CA GLY A 326 2.82 1.33 -2.58
C GLY A 326 3.76 0.13 -2.47
N ILE A 327 4.32 -0.09 -1.30
CA ILE A 327 5.11 -1.30 -0.99
C ILE A 327 4.34 -2.30 -0.11
N PHE A 328 3.16 -1.92 0.39
CA PHE A 328 2.39 -2.66 1.40
C PHE A 328 1.99 -4.08 0.93
N SER A 329 1.26 -4.22 -0.18
CA SER A 329 0.87 -5.55 -0.68
C SER A 329 2.08 -6.40 -1.14
N PRO A 330 3.11 -5.82 -1.81
CA PRO A 330 4.34 -6.55 -2.10
C PRO A 330 5.07 -7.05 -0.86
N THR A 331 5.16 -6.29 0.24
CA THR A 331 5.84 -6.74 1.46
C THR A 331 5.09 -7.91 2.11
N LEU A 332 3.76 -7.85 2.16
CA LEU A 332 2.93 -8.99 2.61
C LEU A 332 3.17 -10.23 1.74
N SER A 333 3.25 -10.07 0.42
CA SER A 333 3.47 -11.17 -0.51
C SER A 333 4.87 -11.76 -0.42
N ILE A 334 5.90 -10.91 -0.27
CA ILE A 334 7.28 -11.33 -0.02
C ILE A 334 7.35 -12.14 1.28
N GLY A 335 6.72 -11.64 2.36
CA GLY A 335 6.65 -12.33 3.64
C GLY A 335 5.99 -13.70 3.53
N ALA A 336 4.85 -13.79 2.83
CA ALA A 336 4.18 -15.06 2.57
C ALA A 336 5.09 -16.05 1.83
N GLY A 337 5.82 -15.57 0.81
CA GLY A 337 6.81 -16.36 0.09
C GLY A 337 7.96 -16.84 0.99
N ILE A 338 8.50 -15.99 1.85
CA ILE A 338 9.57 -16.36 2.80
C ILE A 338 9.07 -17.44 3.76
N GLY A 339 7.90 -17.22 4.36
CA GLY A 339 7.29 -18.18 5.28
C GLY A 339 7.05 -19.54 4.62
N TYR A 340 6.49 -19.55 3.40
CA TYR A 340 6.31 -20.76 2.61
C TYR A 340 7.65 -21.46 2.30
N THR A 341 8.66 -20.72 1.84
CA THR A 341 9.96 -21.29 1.46
C THR A 341 10.68 -21.88 2.67
N VAL A 342 10.69 -21.18 3.81
CA VAL A 342 11.27 -21.69 5.06
C VAL A 342 10.56 -22.97 5.50
N GLY A 343 9.23 -22.95 5.54
CA GLY A 343 8.43 -24.11 5.91
C GLY A 343 8.65 -25.30 4.97
N SER A 344 8.77 -25.06 3.67
CA SER A 344 8.98 -26.10 2.66
C SER A 344 10.37 -26.74 2.78
N ILE A 345 11.42 -25.94 2.96
CA ILE A 345 12.80 -26.43 3.11
C ILE A 345 12.95 -27.24 4.40
N LEU A 346 12.31 -26.80 5.48
CA LEU A 346 12.36 -27.45 6.80
C LEU A 346 11.26 -28.50 7.00
N THR A 347 10.46 -28.76 5.98
CA THR A 347 9.39 -29.77 5.97
C THR A 347 8.34 -29.59 7.07
N PHE A 348 7.97 -28.34 7.37
CA PHE A 348 6.91 -28.02 8.32
C PHE A 348 5.54 -28.48 7.81
N ILE A 349 4.68 -28.88 8.73
CA ILE A 349 3.40 -29.53 8.41
C ILE A 349 2.41 -28.54 7.77
N ASN A 350 2.39 -27.30 8.24
CA ASN A 350 1.37 -26.32 7.86
C ASN A 350 1.97 -25.12 7.13
N LEU A 351 2.21 -25.28 5.82
CA LEU A 351 2.80 -24.24 4.97
C LEU A 351 1.93 -22.99 4.84
N LYS A 352 0.58 -23.13 4.91
CA LYS A 352 -0.35 -21.98 4.90
C LYS A 352 -0.16 -21.13 6.16
N THR A 353 -0.04 -21.76 7.33
CA THR A 353 0.29 -21.05 8.58
C THR A 353 1.68 -20.41 8.51
N CYS A 354 2.68 -21.09 7.93
CA CYS A 354 4.01 -20.50 7.74
C CYS A 354 3.96 -19.24 6.87
N ALA A 355 3.22 -19.27 5.76
CA ALA A 355 3.03 -18.12 4.89
C ALA A 355 2.28 -16.96 5.60
N LEU A 356 1.25 -17.25 6.41
CA LEU A 356 0.58 -16.21 7.20
C LEU A 356 1.51 -15.58 8.23
N ILE A 357 2.32 -16.38 8.93
CA ILE A 357 3.31 -15.86 9.88
C ILE A 357 4.34 -15.01 9.15
N GLY A 358 4.86 -15.48 8.02
CA GLY A 358 5.84 -14.73 7.22
C GLY A 358 5.28 -13.42 6.67
N MET A 359 4.02 -13.42 6.23
CA MET A 359 3.29 -12.24 5.78
C MET A 359 3.30 -11.14 6.84
N VAL A 360 2.85 -11.48 8.06
CA VAL A 360 2.81 -10.54 9.19
C VAL A 360 4.22 -10.15 9.60
N ALA A 361 5.11 -11.12 9.83
CA ALA A 361 6.46 -10.87 10.35
C ALA A 361 7.30 -9.97 9.43
N PHE A 362 7.28 -10.21 8.11
CA PHE A 362 8.04 -9.38 7.16
C PHE A 362 7.44 -7.98 7.04
N PHE A 363 6.11 -7.87 7.02
CA PHE A 363 5.44 -6.58 7.01
C PHE A 363 5.79 -5.76 8.26
N SER A 364 5.66 -6.34 9.45
CA SER A 364 6.02 -5.69 10.71
C SER A 364 7.50 -5.30 10.76
N ALA A 365 8.39 -6.11 10.20
CA ALA A 365 9.81 -5.76 10.12
C ALA A 365 10.10 -4.56 9.21
N VAL A 366 9.35 -4.42 8.12
CA VAL A 366 9.53 -3.31 7.17
C VAL A 366 8.90 -2.01 7.67
N VAL A 367 7.69 -2.08 8.22
CA VAL A 367 6.90 -0.89 8.60
C VAL A 367 7.10 -0.50 10.07
N GLN A 368 7.55 -1.43 10.92
CA GLN A 368 7.64 -1.24 12.38
C GLN A 368 6.27 -1.04 13.06
N ALA A 369 5.22 -1.61 12.46
CA ALA A 369 3.85 -1.62 12.94
C ALA A 369 3.35 -3.06 13.16
N PRO A 370 3.73 -3.75 14.25
CA PRO A 370 3.34 -5.13 14.53
C PRO A 370 1.88 -5.36 14.97
N LEU A 371 1.17 -4.35 15.47
CA LEU A 371 -0.25 -4.47 15.83
C LEU A 371 -1.18 -4.36 14.61
N THR A 372 -0.71 -3.67 13.57
CA THR A 372 -1.37 -3.54 12.26
C THR A 372 -1.22 -4.81 11.44
#